data_AF-A0A6P0TP87-F1
#
_entry.id   AF-A0A6P0TP87-F1
#
_cell.length_a   1.000
_cell.length_b   1.000
_cell.length_c   1.000
_cell.angle_alpha   90.00
_cell.angle_beta   90.00
_cell.angle_gamma   90.00
#
_symmetry.space_group_name_H-M   'P 1'
#
loop_
_entity.id
_entity.type
_entity.pdbx_description
1 polymer ?
#
loop_
_entity_poly.entity_id
_entity_poly.type
_entity_poly.pdbx_seq_one_letter_code
_entity_poly.pdbx_strand_id
1 'polypeptide(L)'
;NELAFFAVGMYGKSLPKQNGAPLRQVIPWKYGFKGAKSIVKIEFVESRPATFWNTLVPNEYAFEANVNPNVPHPRWSQATERVLSEGASWSWEKIPTLPYNGYGEYVASLYS
;
A
#
# COMPACT_ATOMS: atom_id res chain seq x y z
N ASN A 1 7.12 14.73 4.78
CA ASN A 1 7.69 13.38 4.64
C ASN A 1 8.07 13.19 3.17
N GLU A 2 9.12 12.42 2.89
CA GLU A 2 9.60 12.13 1.51
C GLU A 2 9.37 10.66 1.10
N LEU A 3 8.48 9.95 1.80
CA LEU A 3 8.31 8.50 1.68
C LEU A 3 7.41 8.07 0.52
N ALA A 4 6.54 8.95 0.00
CA ALA A 4 5.75 8.65 -1.19
C ALA A 4 6.55 8.99 -2.43
N PHE A 5 6.71 8.03 -3.35
CA PHE A 5 7.50 8.21 -4.56
C PHE A 5 6.93 7.44 -5.75
N PHE A 6 7.45 7.74 -6.94
CA PHE A 6 7.20 6.95 -8.13
C PHE A 6 8.39 6.02 -8.41
N ALA A 7 8.12 4.73 -8.44
CA ALA A 7 9.09 3.72 -8.85
C ALA A 7 9.10 3.61 -10.38
N VAL A 8 10.31 3.58 -10.95
CA VAL A 8 10.58 3.26 -12.37
C VAL A 8 11.41 1.98 -12.52
N GLY A 9 11.97 1.48 -11.42
CA GLY A 9 12.78 0.26 -11.36
C GLY A 9 12.61 -0.52 -10.06
N MET A 10 13.11 -1.76 -10.08
CA MET A 10 13.31 -2.60 -8.89
C MET A 10 14.52 -3.50 -9.09
N TYR A 11 15.25 -3.79 -8.01
CA TYR A 11 16.45 -4.64 -8.03
C TYR A 11 17.48 -4.23 -9.10
N GLY A 12 17.73 -2.92 -9.23
CA GLY A 12 18.70 -2.35 -10.18
C GLY A 12 18.28 -2.40 -11.66
N LYS A 13 17.04 -2.78 -11.97
CA LYS A 13 16.51 -2.89 -13.34
C LYS A 13 15.21 -2.12 -13.49
N SER A 14 14.80 -1.83 -14.73
CA SER A 14 13.47 -1.26 -15.02
C SER A 14 12.35 -2.15 -14.48
N LEU A 15 11.22 -1.53 -14.11
CA LEU A 15 10.07 -2.28 -13.58
C LEU A 15 9.60 -3.35 -14.59
N PRO A 16 9.36 -4.58 -14.13
CA PRO A 16 8.63 -5.57 -14.91
C PRO A 16 7.15 -5.16 -15.11
N LYS A 17 6.52 -5.64 -16.20
CA LYS A 17 5.12 -5.31 -16.52
C LYS A 17 4.14 -5.68 -15.39
N GLN A 18 4.34 -6.84 -14.75
CA GLN A 18 3.50 -7.29 -13.63
C GLN A 18 3.57 -6.37 -12.41
N ASN A 19 4.65 -5.60 -12.27
CA ASN A 19 4.83 -4.61 -11.21
C ASN A 19 4.32 -3.22 -11.61
N GLY A 20 3.73 -3.03 -12.80
CA GLY A 20 3.11 -1.77 -13.20
C GLY A 20 4.06 -0.79 -13.87
N ALA A 21 4.99 -1.30 -14.67
CA ALA A 21 5.83 -0.49 -15.56
C ALA A 21 4.99 0.43 -16.48
N PRO A 22 5.58 1.54 -16.99
CA PRO A 22 6.92 2.04 -16.68
C PRO A 22 6.98 2.87 -15.37
N LEU A 23 5.82 3.24 -14.83
CA LEU A 23 5.69 4.14 -13.70
C LEU A 23 4.66 3.61 -12.70
N ARG A 24 5.09 3.37 -11.46
CA ARG A 24 4.25 2.90 -10.35
C ARG A 24 4.33 3.86 -9.17
N GLN A 25 3.21 4.16 -8.52
CA GLN A 25 3.21 4.87 -7.24
C GLN A 25 3.51 3.90 -6.08
N VAL A 26 4.36 4.34 -5.15
CA VAL A 26 4.68 3.62 -3.92
C VAL A 26 4.40 4.53 -2.72
N ILE A 27 3.60 4.04 -1.78
CA ILE A 27 3.26 4.74 -0.53
C ILE A 27 3.43 3.73 0.61
N PRO A 28 4.60 3.66 1.25
CA PRO A 28 5.00 2.49 2.03
C PRO A 28 4.21 2.27 3.32
N TRP A 29 3.53 3.30 3.85
CA TRP A 29 2.73 3.20 5.07
C TRP A 29 1.25 2.86 4.84
N LYS A 30 0.84 2.68 3.58
CA LYS A 30 -0.55 2.39 3.18
C LYS A 30 -0.65 0.97 2.61
N TYR A 31 -1.86 0.41 2.64
CA TYR A 31 -2.13 -0.86 1.98
C TYR A 31 -1.85 -0.78 0.47
N GLY A 32 -1.37 -1.88 -0.11
CA GLY A 32 -0.80 -1.90 -1.46
C GLY A 32 -1.73 -1.46 -2.59
N PHE A 33 -3.06 -1.49 -2.37
CA PHE A 33 -4.04 -1.04 -3.35
C PHE A 33 -4.03 0.48 -3.59
N LYS A 34 -3.37 1.26 -2.73
CA LYS A 34 -3.11 2.69 -2.95
C LYS A 34 -1.95 2.94 -3.92
N GLY A 35 -1.11 1.94 -4.18
CA GLY A 35 0.01 2.05 -5.12
C GLY A 35 -0.42 1.75 -6.56
N ALA A 36 -0.88 2.77 -7.27
CA ALA A 36 -1.31 2.67 -8.67
C ALA A 36 -0.21 2.13 -9.58
N LYS A 37 -0.58 1.22 -10.49
CA LYS A 37 0.29 0.63 -11.52
C LYS A 37 0.10 1.36 -12.85
N SER A 38 1.16 1.43 -13.64
CA SER A 38 1.12 1.87 -15.05
C SER A 38 0.39 3.21 -15.20
N ILE A 39 0.86 4.21 -14.46
CA ILE A 39 0.23 5.53 -14.39
C ILE A 39 0.42 6.25 -15.73
N VAL A 40 -0.69 6.70 -16.31
CA VAL A 40 -0.73 7.44 -17.58
C VAL A 40 -1.12 8.92 -17.41
N LYS A 41 -1.70 9.27 -16.26
CA LYS A 41 -2.23 10.61 -16.00
C LYS A 41 -2.13 10.92 -14.50
N ILE A 42 -1.72 12.13 -14.19
CA ILE A 42 -1.71 12.70 -12.84
C ILE A 42 -2.43 14.04 -12.93
N GLU A 43 -3.44 14.23 -12.10
CA GLU A 43 -4.22 15.46 -12.05
C GLU A 43 -4.28 15.99 -10.63
N PHE A 44 -4.18 17.30 -10.49
CA PHE A 44 -4.47 18.00 -9.25
C PHE A 44 -5.93 18.45 -9.31
N VAL A 45 -6.70 18.03 -8.31
CA VAL A 45 -8.14 18.29 -8.21
C VAL A 45 -8.42 18.94 -6.85
N GLU A 46 -9.44 19.81 -6.80
CA GLU A 46 -9.81 20.52 -5.58
C GLU A 46 -10.54 19.63 -4.56
N SER A 47 -11.21 18.59 -5.03
CA SER A 47 -12.03 17.70 -4.22
C SER A 47 -11.46 16.28 -4.21
N ARG A 48 -11.76 15.53 -3.14
CA ARG A 48 -11.29 14.16 -2.95
C ARG A 48 -11.78 13.28 -4.11
N PRO A 49 -10.88 12.71 -4.94
CA PRO A 49 -11.29 11.89 -6.07
C PRO A 49 -11.81 10.52 -5.61
N ALA A 50 -12.63 9.89 -6.46
CA ALA A 50 -13.01 8.50 -6.29
C ALA A 50 -11.77 7.58 -6.40
N THR A 51 -11.79 6.44 -5.71
CA THR A 51 -10.71 5.44 -5.80
C THR A 51 -11.30 4.06 -6.04
N PHE A 52 -10.72 3.28 -6.94
CA PHE A 52 -11.29 2.03 -7.45
C PHE A 52 -11.87 1.12 -6.37
N TRP A 53 -11.07 0.76 -5.36
CA TRP A 53 -11.50 -0.16 -4.29
C TRP A 53 -12.53 0.44 -3.35
N ASN A 54 -12.42 1.72 -3.01
CA ASN A 54 -13.41 2.40 -2.17
C ASN A 54 -14.75 2.57 -2.90
N THR A 55 -14.73 2.83 -4.21
CA THR A 55 -15.95 2.91 -5.02
C THR A 55 -16.64 1.55 -5.12
N LEU A 56 -15.88 0.45 -5.30
CA LEU A 56 -16.46 -0.88 -5.44
C LEU A 56 -16.96 -1.48 -4.13
N VAL A 57 -16.18 -1.35 -3.05
CA VAL A 57 -16.48 -1.99 -1.76
C VAL A 57 -16.12 -1.03 -0.61
N PRO A 58 -16.90 0.06 -0.42
CA PRO A 58 -16.56 1.14 0.51
C PRO A 58 -16.48 0.71 1.97
N ASN A 59 -17.21 -0.35 2.35
CA ASN A 59 -17.18 -0.94 3.69
C ASN A 59 -15.90 -1.75 3.98
N GLU A 60 -15.11 -2.09 2.95
CA GLU A 60 -13.86 -2.84 3.10
C GLU A 60 -12.61 -1.97 2.91
N TYR A 61 -12.67 -1.02 1.98
CA TYR A 61 -11.50 -0.23 1.58
C TYR A 61 -11.76 1.25 1.78
N ALA A 62 -11.21 1.81 2.87
CA ALA A 62 -11.26 3.25 3.13
C ALA A 62 -10.39 4.05 2.14
N PHE A 63 -10.69 5.34 2.00
CA PHE A 63 -9.92 6.24 1.14
C PHE A 63 -8.45 6.36 1.60
N GLU A 64 -8.22 6.57 2.90
CA GLU A 64 -6.88 6.81 3.45
C GLU A 64 -6.02 5.54 3.49
N ALA A 65 -6.61 4.42 3.92
CA ALA A 65 -5.99 3.09 3.90
C ALA A 65 -4.58 3.01 4.51
N ASN A 66 -4.34 3.72 5.62
CA ASN A 66 -3.13 3.55 6.43
C ASN A 66 -3.08 2.12 6.99
N VAL A 67 -1.90 1.49 6.97
CA VAL A 67 -1.73 0.17 7.60
C VAL A 67 -1.95 0.32 9.10
N ASN A 68 -2.94 -0.38 9.65
CA ASN A 68 -3.30 -0.31 11.05
C ASN A 68 -3.66 -1.70 11.59
N PRO A 69 -2.82 -2.32 12.46
CA PRO A 69 -3.09 -3.65 13.00
C PRO A 69 -4.36 -3.73 13.85
N ASN A 70 -4.81 -2.60 14.41
CA ASN A 70 -5.95 -2.52 15.31
C ASN A 70 -7.29 -2.36 14.56
N VAL A 71 -7.26 -2.13 13.25
CA VAL A 71 -8.45 -2.01 12.41
C VAL A 71 -8.53 -3.24 11.49
N PRO A 72 -9.36 -4.23 11.83
CA PRO A 72 -9.48 -5.43 11.00
C PRO A 72 -10.17 -5.09 9.68
N HIS A 73 -9.87 -5.91 8.67
CA HIS A 73 -10.71 -5.96 7.48
C HIS A 73 -12.02 -6.69 7.83
N PRO A 74 -13.19 -6.38 7.21
CA PRO A 74 -14.46 -7.07 7.53
C PRO A 74 -14.43 -8.60 7.45
N ARG A 75 -13.45 -9.16 6.73
CA ARG A 75 -13.31 -10.60 6.48
C ARG A 75 -12.08 -11.25 7.13
N TRP A 76 -11.14 -10.48 7.70
CA TRP A 76 -9.93 -11.03 8.33
C TRP A 76 -9.24 -10.02 9.25
N SER A 77 -8.46 -10.53 10.21
CA SER A 77 -7.62 -9.68 11.08
C SER A 77 -6.42 -9.12 10.33
N GLN A 78 -6.11 -7.85 10.58
CA GLN A 78 -4.90 -7.17 10.09
C GLN A 78 -3.77 -7.17 11.12
N ALA A 79 -3.95 -7.81 12.29
CA ALA A 79 -2.98 -7.80 13.38
C ALA A 79 -1.67 -8.54 13.05
N THR A 80 -1.71 -9.48 12.10
CA THR A 80 -0.53 -10.23 11.63
C THR A 80 -0.52 -10.29 10.12
N GLU A 81 0.67 -10.34 9.54
CA GLU A 81 0.89 -10.49 8.10
C GLU A 81 1.79 -11.68 7.78
N ARG A 82 1.77 -12.13 6.53
CA ARG A 82 2.61 -13.22 6.03
C ARG A 82 3.79 -12.63 5.28
N VAL A 83 5.00 -12.92 5.72
CA VAL A 83 6.22 -12.49 5.03
C VAL A 83 6.42 -13.38 3.81
N LEU A 84 6.58 -12.75 2.65
CA LEU A 84 6.98 -13.44 1.42
C LEU A 84 8.51 -13.57 1.44
N SER A 85 9.02 -14.74 1.83
CA SER A 85 10.45 -15.06 1.85
C SER A 85 10.78 -16.18 0.84
N GLU A 86 12.06 -16.51 0.68
CA GLU A 86 12.55 -17.56 -0.23
C GLU A 86 12.20 -19.00 0.21
N GLY A 87 11.45 -19.17 1.30
CA GLY A 87 11.03 -20.48 1.80
C GLY A 87 10.05 -21.21 0.88
N ALA A 88 9.91 -22.53 1.09
CA ALA A 88 9.01 -23.37 0.31
C ALA A 88 7.57 -22.81 0.28
N SER A 89 6.95 -22.77 -0.90
CA SER A 89 5.69 -22.09 -1.25
C SER A 89 4.43 -22.46 -0.42
N TRP A 90 4.56 -23.30 0.60
CA TRP A 90 3.49 -23.80 1.45
C TRP A 90 3.63 -23.42 2.93
N SER A 91 4.76 -22.84 3.35
CA SER A 91 4.99 -22.34 4.71
C SER A 91 5.29 -20.85 4.70
N TRP A 92 4.47 -20.06 5.41
CA TRP A 92 4.65 -18.62 5.53
C TRP A 92 5.03 -18.28 6.98
N GLU A 93 6.07 -17.48 7.16
CA GLU A 93 6.30 -16.82 8.44
C GLU A 93 5.19 -15.79 8.66
N LYS A 94 4.57 -15.83 9.85
CA LYS A 94 3.61 -14.81 10.27
C LYS A 94 4.26 -13.90 11.29
N ILE A 95 4.22 -12.59 11.02
CA ILE A 95 4.75 -11.56 11.92
C ILE A 95 3.65 -10.59 12.33
N PRO A 96 3.77 -9.89 13.48
CA PRO A 96 2.87 -8.81 13.82
C PRO A 96 2.95 -7.67 12.80
N THR A 97 1.80 -7.16 12.36
CA THR A 97 1.72 -6.00 11.48
C THR A 97 2.05 -4.74 12.28
N LEU A 98 2.92 -3.88 11.75
CA LEU A 98 3.30 -2.64 12.41
C LEU A 98 2.33 -1.48 12.04
N PRO A 99 2.00 -0.57 12.98
CA PRO A 99 1.29 0.66 12.65
C PRO A 99 2.05 1.46 11.58
N TYR A 100 1.33 1.99 10.60
CA TYR A 100 1.91 2.67 9.44
C TYR A 100 2.98 1.85 8.71
N ASN A 101 2.89 0.52 8.80
CA ASN A 101 3.88 -0.40 8.23
C ASN A 101 5.32 -0.13 8.73
N GLY A 102 5.46 0.35 9.96
CA GLY A 102 6.76 0.69 10.57
C GLY A 102 7.22 2.14 10.35
N TYR A 103 6.50 2.94 9.56
CA TYR A 103 6.88 4.33 9.22
C TYR A 103 6.26 5.38 10.14
N GLY A 104 5.76 4.99 11.32
CA GLY A 104 4.98 5.86 12.21
C GLY A 104 5.69 7.18 12.54
N GLU A 105 6.97 7.15 12.88
CA GLU A 105 7.80 8.33 13.18
C GLU A 105 7.76 9.40 12.07
N TYR A 106 7.63 8.98 10.81
CA TYR A 106 7.70 9.87 9.64
C TYR A 106 6.34 10.38 9.17
N VAL A 107 5.25 9.70 9.53
CA VAL A 107 3.94 9.91 8.90
C VAL A 107 2.80 10.15 9.88
N ALA A 108 2.96 9.82 11.17
CA ALA A 108 1.88 9.94 12.14
C ALA A 108 1.37 11.39 12.26
N SER A 109 2.26 12.38 12.18
CA SER A 109 1.90 13.81 12.26
C SER A 109 1.06 14.32 11.09
N LEU A 110 0.90 13.54 10.01
CA LEU A 110 0.02 13.89 8.90
C LEU A 110 -1.46 13.56 9.17
N TYR A 111 -1.72 12.79 10.24
CA TYR A 111 -3.03 12.23 10.58
C TYR A 111 -3.49 12.58 12.00
N SER A 112 -2.75 13.46 12.69
CA SER A 112 -3.04 13.97 14.02
C SER A 112 -3.91 15.22 13.99
#